data_AF-A0A395YKE0-F1
#
_entry.id   AF-A0A395YKE0-F1
#
_cell.length_a   1.000
_cell.length_b   1.000
_cell.length_c   1.000
_cell.angle_alpha   90.00
_cell.angle_beta   90.00
_cell.angle_gamma   90.00
#
_symmetry.space_group_name_H-M   'P 1'
#
loop_
_entity.id
_entity.type
_entity.pdbx_description
1 polymer ?
#
loop_
_entity_poly.entity_id
_entity_poly.type
_entity_poly.pdbx_seq_one_letter_code
_entity_poly.pdbx_strand_id
1 'polypeptide(L)'
;MRELSVYYCPHCGHYAYYQLARHAVCPKCEIPMQVLDMRFQDFMNLTREERDDLLSFEILSTSCPTGLSMSKRLTTSQNMPNNREIIAALTQKIQALEDENKHLNDTVSWMHETIWDLIRKNKLLQRD
;
A
#
# COMPACT_ATOMS: atom_id res chain seq x y z
N MET A 1 -0.54 -45.96 17.23
CA MET A 1 0.29 -45.20 16.27
C MET A 1 0.50 -43.81 16.85
N ARG A 2 1.72 -43.26 16.87
CA ARG A 2 1.93 -41.89 17.36
C ARG A 2 1.43 -40.93 16.28
N GLU A 3 0.56 -40.01 16.65
CA GLU A 3 0.01 -39.01 15.74
C GLU A 3 1.12 -38.09 15.23
N LEU A 4 1.04 -37.71 13.95
CA LEU A 4 1.96 -36.74 13.35
C LEU A 4 1.52 -35.33 13.74
N SER A 5 2.49 -34.47 14.09
CA SER A 5 2.24 -33.04 14.26
C SER A 5 2.73 -32.28 13.03
N VAL A 6 2.06 -31.16 12.72
CA VAL A 6 2.44 -30.27 11.63
C VAL A 6 3.46 -29.27 12.16
N TYR A 7 4.56 -29.10 11.44
CA TYR A 7 5.58 -28.10 11.74
C TYR A 7 5.73 -27.15 10.56
N TYR A 8 6.06 -25.89 10.83
CA TYR A 8 6.33 -24.87 9.82
C TYR A 8 7.61 -24.08 10.11
N CYS A 9 8.24 -23.60 9.05
CA CYS A 9 9.41 -22.74 9.13
C CYS A 9 8.96 -21.28 9.34
N PRO A 10 9.36 -20.61 10.44
CA PRO A 10 8.97 -19.22 10.69
C PRO A 10 9.59 -18.24 9.68
N HIS A 11 10.62 -18.64 8.95
CA HIS A 11 11.33 -17.78 8.00
C HIS A 11 10.82 -17.89 6.56
N CYS A 12 10.41 -19.08 6.12
CA CYS A 12 10.06 -19.32 4.71
C CYS A 12 8.73 -20.04 4.48
N GLY A 13 7.97 -20.34 5.54
CA GLY A 13 6.65 -21.00 5.43
C GLY A 13 6.68 -22.46 4.98
N HIS A 14 7.86 -23.08 4.80
CA HIS A 14 7.93 -24.50 4.49
C HIS A 14 7.33 -25.31 5.64
N TYR A 15 6.42 -26.24 5.34
CA TYR A 15 5.81 -27.11 6.33
C TYR A 15 6.14 -28.59 6.08
N ALA A 16 6.18 -29.37 7.15
CA ALA A 16 6.46 -30.79 7.13
C ALA A 16 5.85 -31.48 8.37
N TYR A 17 5.77 -32.81 8.31
CA TYR A 17 5.12 -33.62 9.34
C TYR A 17 6.15 -34.45 10.08
N TYR A 18 6.21 -34.30 11.40
CA TYR A 18 7.14 -35.05 12.24
C TYR A 18 6.43 -35.60 13.48
N GLN A 19 6.91 -36.74 13.97
CA GLN A 19 6.46 -37.29 15.26
C GLN A 19 7.14 -36.61 16.45
N LEU A 20 8.30 -35.99 16.24
CA LEU A 20 9.18 -35.47 17.28
C LEU A 20 9.81 -34.15 16.81
N ALA A 21 9.76 -33.13 17.66
CA ALA A 21 10.26 -31.79 17.34
C ALA A 21 11.75 -31.75 16.95
N ARG A 22 12.57 -32.65 17.52
CA ARG A 22 14.01 -32.73 17.21
C ARG A 22 14.35 -33.02 15.73
N HIS A 23 13.40 -33.57 14.97
CA HIS A 23 13.59 -33.84 13.54
C HIS A 23 13.02 -32.72 12.66
N ALA A 24 12.34 -31.74 13.25
CA ALA A 24 11.69 -30.65 12.54
C ALA A 24 12.71 -29.52 12.27
N VAL A 25 13.58 -29.73 11.29
CA VAL A 25 14.54 -28.73 10.80
C VAL A 25 14.20 -28.39 9.36
N CYS A 26 14.11 -27.10 9.05
CA CYS A 26 13.75 -26.66 7.72
C CYS A 26 14.88 -26.99 6.73
N PRO A 27 14.61 -27.71 5.62
CA PRO A 27 15.64 -28.05 4.64
C PRO A 27 16.10 -26.85 3.80
N LYS A 28 15.37 -25.72 3.84
CA LYS A 28 15.70 -24.50 3.09
C LYS A 28 16.49 -23.48 3.92
N CYS A 29 16.17 -23.37 5.21
CA CYS A 29 16.73 -22.34 6.10
C CYS A 29 17.65 -22.93 7.17
N GLU A 30 17.70 -24.26 7.32
CA GLU A 30 18.48 -24.98 8.33
C GLU A 30 18.17 -24.57 9.79
N ILE A 31 17.00 -23.97 10.03
CA ILE A 31 16.54 -23.58 11.37
C ILE A 31 15.52 -24.57 11.94
N PRO A 32 15.39 -24.67 13.28
CA PRO A 32 14.31 -25.40 13.91
C PRO A 32 12.94 -24.86 13.49
N MET A 33 12.04 -25.78 13.13
CA MET A 33 10.66 -25.47 12.76
C MET A 33 9.78 -25.35 14.01
N GLN A 34 8.71 -24.57 13.92
CA GLN A 34 7.72 -24.39 14.98
C GLN A 34 6.55 -25.37 14.79
N VAL A 35 6.00 -25.86 15.89
CA VAL A 35 4.80 -26.70 15.85
C VAL A 35 3.58 -25.82 15.59
N LEU A 36 2.71 -26.25 14.68
CA LEU A 36 1.42 -25.61 14.46
C LEU A 36 0.40 -26.20 15.43
N ASP A 37 -0.32 -25.36 16.17
CA ASP A 37 -1.39 -25.80 17.08
C ASP A 37 -2.65 -26.17 16.29
N MET A 38 -2.57 -27.29 15.56
CA MET A 38 -3.62 -27.83 14.72
C MET A 38 -3.45 -29.34 14.56
N ARG A 39 -4.58 -30.06 14.46
CA ARG A 39 -4.53 -31.50 14.18
C ARG A 39 -4.09 -31.74 12.75
N PHE A 40 -3.32 -32.81 12.54
CA PHE A 40 -2.86 -33.20 11.21
C PHE A 40 -3.99 -33.36 10.19
N GLN A 41 -5.12 -33.97 10.58
CA GLN A 41 -6.27 -34.15 9.68
C GLN A 41 -6.86 -32.82 9.24
N ASP A 42 -7.00 -31.86 10.16
CA ASP A 42 -7.56 -30.55 9.86
C ASP A 42 -6.68 -29.81 8.84
N PHE A 43 -5.35 -29.85 9.03
CA PHE A 43 -4.40 -29.24 8.10
C PHE A 43 -4.41 -29.91 6.72
N MET A 44 -4.57 -31.23 6.66
CA MET A 44 -4.66 -31.98 5.40
C MET A 44 -5.95 -31.69 4.63
N ASN A 45 -7.03 -31.34 5.31
CA ASN A 45 -8.30 -30.97 4.69
C ASN A 45 -8.28 -29.57 4.08
N LEU A 46 -7.33 -28.71 4.47
CA LEU A 46 -7.14 -27.39 3.87
C LEU A 46 -6.58 -27.49 2.46
N THR A 47 -7.04 -26.59 1.59
CA THR A 47 -6.47 -26.34 0.27
C THR A 47 -5.09 -25.69 0.37
N ARG A 48 -4.37 -25.61 -0.76
CA ARG A 48 -3.04 -24.96 -0.79
C ARG A 48 -3.12 -23.49 -0.36
N GLU A 49 -4.11 -22.76 -0.86
CA GLU A 49 -4.29 -21.33 -0.56
C GLU A 49 -4.59 -21.12 0.92
N GLU A 50 -5.50 -21.91 1.49
CA GLU A 50 -5.84 -21.84 2.92
C GLU A 50 -4.64 -22.17 3.83
N ARG A 51 -3.78 -23.11 3.42
CA ARG A 51 -2.53 -23.41 4.15
C ARG A 51 -1.56 -22.24 4.10
N ASP A 52 -1.37 -21.64 2.93
CA ASP A 52 -0.46 -20.51 2.76
C ASP A 52 -0.94 -19.29 3.56
N ASP A 53 -2.24 -19.00 3.55
CA ASP A 53 -2.84 -17.93 4.35
C ASP A 53 -2.67 -18.18 5.86
N LEU A 54 -2.93 -19.41 6.29
CA LEU A 54 -2.81 -19.80 7.69
C LEU A 54 -1.36 -19.72 8.19
N LEU A 55 -0.40 -20.22 7.42
CA LEU A 55 1.01 -20.17 7.78
C LEU A 55 1.54 -18.74 7.72
N SER A 56 1.05 -17.91 6.80
CA SER A 56 1.37 -16.48 6.76
C SER A 56 0.87 -15.77 8.01
N PHE A 57 -0.34 -16.08 8.47
CA PHE A 57 -0.88 -15.58 9.74
C PHE A 57 -0.04 -16.07 10.94
N GLU A 58 0.14 -17.39 11.09
CA GLU A 58 1.31 -18.08 11.67
C GLU A 58 2.51 -17.22 12.06
N ILE A 59 3.24 -16.91 11.00
CA ILE A 59 4.54 -16.26 11.01
C ILE A 59 4.41 -14.81 11.49
N LEU A 60 3.34 -14.11 11.09
CA LEU A 60 3.13 -12.71 11.41
C LEU A 60 2.62 -12.51 12.85
N SER A 61 1.87 -13.48 13.39
CA SER A 61 1.43 -13.51 14.79
C SER A 61 2.61 -13.78 15.73
N THR A 62 3.47 -14.74 15.39
CA THR A 62 4.58 -15.18 16.26
C THR A 62 5.75 -14.19 16.29
N SER A 63 5.92 -13.39 15.24
CA SER A 63 7.02 -12.40 15.12
C SER A 63 6.76 -11.06 15.84
N CYS A 64 5.62 -10.88 16.52
CA CYS A 64 5.29 -9.61 17.19
C CYS A 64 4.98 -9.82 18.70
N PRO A 65 5.80 -9.27 19.62
CA PRO A 65 5.56 -9.36 21.08
C PRO A 65 4.30 -8.61 21.54
N THR A 66 3.74 -7.75 20.69
CA THR A 66 2.51 -6.98 20.90
C THR A 66 1.55 -7.37 19.79
N GLY A 67 0.54 -8.20 20.07
CA GLY A 67 -0.40 -8.82 19.11
C GLY A 67 -1.22 -7.89 18.20
N LEU A 68 -0.55 -7.04 17.43
CA LEU A 68 -1.08 -6.14 16.41
C LEU A 68 -0.53 -6.60 15.06
N SER A 69 -1.28 -7.51 14.43
CA SER A 69 -1.04 -8.07 13.10
C SER A 69 -0.46 -7.04 12.13
N MET A 70 0.81 -7.25 11.75
CA MET A 70 1.48 -6.49 10.69
C MET A 70 0.70 -6.60 9.37
N SER A 71 0.01 -7.72 9.11
CA SER A 71 -0.87 -7.88 7.95
C SER A 71 -2.00 -6.86 7.93
N LYS A 72 -2.67 -6.60 9.07
CA LYS A 72 -3.71 -5.55 9.15
C LYS A 72 -3.16 -4.15 8.88
N ARG A 73 -1.90 -3.88 9.19
CA ARG A 73 -1.22 -2.61 8.83
C ARG A 73 -0.80 -2.56 7.36
N LEU A 74 -0.37 -3.69 6.79
CA LEU A 74 0.03 -3.79 5.38
C LEU A 74 -1.19 -3.71 4.44
N THR A 75 -2.30 -4.37 4.77
CA THR A 75 -3.53 -4.33 3.97
C THR A 75 -4.28 -3.01 4.11
N THR A 76 -4.19 -2.32 5.26
CA THR A 76 -4.68 -0.94 5.38
C THR A 76 -3.79 0.05 4.61
N SER A 77 -2.48 -0.19 4.54
CA SER A 77 -1.56 0.62 3.71
C SER A 77 -1.75 0.41 2.20
N GLN A 78 -2.28 -0.74 1.75
CA GLN A 78 -2.57 -1.01 0.33
C GLN A 78 -3.90 -0.38 -0.15
N ASN A 79 -4.75 0.08 0.78
CA ASN A 79 -5.97 0.85 0.46
C ASN A 79 -5.76 2.38 0.50
N MET A 80 -4.53 2.84 0.75
CA MET A 80 -4.15 4.22 0.47
C MET A 80 -3.84 4.29 -1.03
N PRO A 81 -4.41 5.25 -1.80
CA PRO A 81 -4.06 5.43 -3.19
C PRO A 81 -2.54 5.52 -3.27
N ASN A 82 -1.93 4.63 -4.06
CA ASN A 82 -0.49 4.43 -4.07
C ASN A 82 0.18 5.79 -4.27
N ASN A 83 1.31 6.11 -3.61
CA ASN A 83 1.90 7.47 -3.64
C ASN A 83 1.98 8.05 -5.07
N ARG A 84 2.17 7.19 -6.07
CA ARG A 84 2.14 7.52 -7.49
C ARG A 84 0.81 8.10 -8.00
N GLU A 85 -0.33 7.57 -7.57
CA GLU A 85 -1.67 8.07 -7.92
C GLU A 85 -1.94 9.42 -7.26
N ILE A 86 -1.56 9.58 -5.99
CA ILE A 86 -1.67 10.88 -5.29
C ILE A 86 -0.81 11.94 -6.00
N ILE A 87 0.44 11.59 -6.33
CA ILE A 87 1.33 12.49 -7.07
C ILE A 87 0.73 12.85 -8.43
N ALA A 88 0.23 11.88 -9.19
CA ALA A 88 -0.38 12.15 -10.49
C ALA A 88 -1.61 13.07 -10.39
N ALA A 89 -2.49 12.84 -9.41
CA ALA A 89 -3.66 13.68 -9.17
C ALA A 89 -3.27 15.12 -8.78
N LEU A 90 -2.26 15.28 -7.91
CA LEU A 90 -1.75 16.59 -7.52
C LEU A 90 -1.07 17.30 -8.69
N THR A 91 -0.29 16.61 -9.52
CA THR A 91 0.32 17.19 -10.72
C THR A 91 -0.73 17.69 -11.70
N GLN A 92 -1.79 16.91 -11.94
CA GLN A 92 -2.90 17.34 -12.80
C GLN A 92 -3.59 18.59 -12.24
N LYS A 93 -3.77 18.67 -10.91
CA LYS A 93 -4.37 19.84 -10.27
C LYS A 93 -3.49 21.08 -10.37
N ILE A 94 -2.17 20.94 -10.25
CA ILE A 94 -1.23 22.05 -10.44
C ILE A 94 -1.35 22.60 -11.86
N GLN A 95 -1.32 21.72 -12.87
CA GLN A 95 -1.40 22.15 -14.26
C GLN A 95 -2.72 22.88 -14.56
N ALA A 96 -3.85 22.38 -14.05
CA ALA A 96 -5.13 23.08 -14.20
C ALA A 96 -5.14 24.47 -13.54
N LEU A 97 -4.50 24.62 -12.38
CA LEU A 97 -4.38 25.91 -11.69
C LEU A 97 -3.42 26.85 -12.41
N GLU A 98 -2.35 26.35 -13.02
CA GLU A 98 -1.44 27.14 -13.84
C GLU A 98 -2.14 27.67 -15.10
N ASP A 99 -2.94 26.84 -15.76
CA ASP A 99 -3.76 27.24 -16.92
C ASP A 99 -4.78 28.32 -16.55
N GLU A 100 -5.45 28.18 -15.40
CA GLU A 100 -6.40 29.16 -14.89
C GLU A 100 -5.70 30.48 -14.54
N ASN A 101 -4.54 30.42 -13.86
CA ASN A 101 -3.75 31.62 -13.56
C ASN A 101 -3.30 32.35 -14.82
N LYS A 102 -2.93 31.60 -15.87
CA LYS A 102 -2.56 32.19 -17.15
C LYS A 102 -3.75 32.93 -17.78
N HIS A 103 -4.91 32.28 -17.84
CA HIS A 103 -6.13 32.90 -18.36
C HIS A 103 -6.51 34.19 -17.59
N LEU A 104 -6.41 34.17 -16.27
CA LEU A 104 -6.67 35.35 -15.43
C LEU A 104 -5.67 36.48 -15.71
N ASN A 105 -4.38 36.15 -15.85
CA ASN A 105 -3.35 37.15 -16.18
C ASN A 105 -3.54 37.75 -17.58
N ASP A 106 -3.93 36.94 -18.56
CA ASP A 106 -4.24 37.40 -19.92
C ASP A 106 -5.45 38.36 -19.89
N THR A 107 -6.47 38.04 -19.09
CA THR A 107 -7.66 38.89 -18.90
C THR A 107 -7.28 40.23 -18.26
N VAL A 108 -6.47 40.23 -17.19
CA VAL A 108 -6.01 41.46 -16.53
C VAL A 108 -5.17 42.31 -17.48
N SER A 109 -4.29 41.69 -18.27
CA SER A 109 -3.47 42.40 -19.27
C SER A 109 -4.36 43.07 -20.32
N TRP A 110 -5.35 42.36 -20.84
CA TRP A 110 -6.32 42.92 -21.78
C TRP A 110 -7.16 44.05 -21.18
N MET A 111 -7.57 43.93 -19.91
CA MET A 111 -8.27 45.00 -19.20
C MET A 111 -7.40 46.24 -19.07
N HIS A 112 -6.11 46.10 -18.75
CA HIS A 112 -5.19 47.22 -18.69
C HIS A 112 -5.07 47.93 -20.05
N GLU A 113 -4.86 47.20 -21.14
CA GLU A 113 -4.79 47.77 -22.50
C GLU A 113 -6.07 48.55 -22.85
N THR A 114 -7.23 47.96 -22.56
CA THR A 114 -8.53 48.57 -22.82
C THR A 114 -8.73 49.86 -22.03
N ILE A 115 -8.40 49.85 -20.73
CA ILE A 115 -8.48 51.03 -19.87
C ILE A 115 -7.56 52.14 -20.41
N TRP A 116 -6.32 51.79 -20.78
CA TRP A 116 -5.36 52.77 -21.33
C TRP A 116 -5.88 53.42 -22.61
N ASP A 117 -6.48 52.65 -23.51
CA ASP A 117 -7.07 53.16 -24.74
C ASP A 117 -8.27 54.08 -24.48
N LEU A 118 -9.15 53.70 -23.55
CA LEU A 118 -10.28 54.54 -23.15
C LEU A 118 -9.82 55.86 -22.51
N ILE A 119 -8.82 55.83 -21.63
CA ILE A 119 -8.23 57.03 -21.03
C ILE A 119 -7.63 57.92 -22.12
N ARG A 120 -6.91 57.34 -23.09
CA ARG A 120 -6.30 58.10 -24.19
C ARG A 120 -7.38 58.79 -25.04
N LYS A 121 -8.45 58.09 -25.39
CA LYS A 121 -9.59 58.65 -26.13
C LYS A 121 -10.31 59.75 -25.37
N ASN A 122 -10.56 59.56 -24.07
CA ASN A 122 -11.22 60.56 -23.23
C ASN A 122 -10.39 61.85 -23.11
N LYS A 123 -9.06 61.73 -22.96
CA LYS A 123 -8.15 62.89 -22.97
C LYS A 123 -8.15 63.66 -24.29
N LEU A 124 -8.38 63.00 -25.42
CA LEU A 124 -8.50 63.68 -26.71
C LEU A 124 -9.81 64.46 -26.81
N LEU A 125 -10.93 63.86 -26.37
CA LEU A 125 -12.25 64.51 -26.36
C LEU A 125 -12.35 65.71 -25.40
N GLN A 126 -11.53 65.75 -24.33
CA GLN A 126 -11.49 66.89 -23.41
C GLN A 126 -10.61 68.05 -23.89
N ARG A 127 -9.91 67.91 -25.02
CA ARG A 127 -9.06 68.97 -25.60
C ARG A 127 -9.74 69.76 -26.72
N ASP A 128 -10.90 69.31 -27.19
CA ASP A 128 -11.80 70.00 -28.12
C ASP A 128 -12.92 70.72 -27.35
#